data_AF-A0AA96I4Z8-F1
#
_entry.id   AF-A0AA96I4Z8-F1
#
_cell.length_a   1.000
_cell.length_b   1.000
_cell.length_c   1.000
_cell.angle_alpha   90.00
_cell.angle_beta   90.00
_cell.angle_gamma   90.00
#
_symmetry.space_group_name_H-M   'P 1'
#
loop_
_entity.id
_entity.type
_entity.pdbx_description
1 polymer ?
#
loop_
_entity_poly.entity_id
_entity_poly.type
_entity_poly.pdbx_seq_one_letter_code
_entity_poly.pdbx_strand_id
1 'polypeptide(L)' 'MIAGPDTYNLNSRYIIWRFYSNFYIFDIKEMKIVQEFEEISSMPYTVSKDSKKVAFIKGYKIYIYNIVEGE' A
#
# COMPACT_ATOMS: atom_id res chain seq x y z
N MET A 1 -23.81 -3.01 -5.05
CA MET A 1 -22.35 -3.24 -5.17
C MET A 1 -21.86 -3.65 -3.79
N ILE A 2 -21.32 -4.85 -3.64
CA ILE A 2 -20.57 -5.20 -2.43
C ILE A 2 -19.26 -4.43 -2.56
N ALA A 3 -19.02 -3.45 -1.68
CA ALA A 3 -17.72 -2.78 -1.58
C ALA A 3 -16.72 -3.80 -1.02
N GLY A 4 -16.21 -4.64 -1.92
CA GLY A 4 -15.08 -5.51 -1.61
C GLY A 4 -13.84 -4.65 -1.39
N PRO A 5 -12.89 -5.10 -0.57
CA PRO A 5 -11.64 -4.40 -0.39
C PRO A 5 -10.91 -4.25 -1.74
N ASP A 6 -10.57 -3.02 -2.12
CA ASP A 6 -9.68 -2.77 -3.26
C ASP A 6 -8.28 -3.28 -2.88
N THR A 7 -7.82 -4.37 -3.50
CA THR A 7 -6.53 -5.01 -3.22
C THR A 7 -5.68 -5.03 -4.48
N TYR A 8 -4.40 -4.66 -4.35
CA TYR A 8 -3.46 -4.63 -5.47
C TYR A 8 -2.09 -5.13 -5.05
N ASN A 9 -1.44 -5.92 -5.91
CA ASN A 9 -0.08 -6.36 -5.67
C ASN A 9 0.89 -5.19 -5.89
N LEU A 10 1.76 -4.94 -4.91
CA LEU A 10 2.88 -4.01 -5.04
C LEU A 10 4.09 -4.74 -5.63
N ASN A 11 4.31 -5.99 -5.20
CA ASN A 11 5.27 -6.94 -5.74
C ASN A 11 4.89 -8.38 -5.35
N SER A 12 5.83 -9.33 -5.45
CA SER A 12 5.66 -10.74 -5.06
C SER A 12 5.39 -10.98 -3.58
N ARG A 13 5.76 -10.03 -2.72
CA ARG A 13 5.70 -10.17 -1.26
C ARG A 13 4.67 -9.26 -0.60
N TYR A 14 4.37 -8.11 -1.19
CA TYR A 14 3.53 -7.10 -0.57
C TYR A 14 2.31 -6.76 -1.41
N ILE A 15 1.17 -6.62 -0.76
CA ILE A 15 -0.06 -6.06 -1.33
C ILE A 15 -0.40 -4.75 -0.63
N ILE A 16 -1.04 -3.85 -1.38
CA ILE A 16 -1.79 -2.74 -0.80
C ILE A 16 -3.25 -3.12 -0.74
N TRP A 17 -3.85 -2.90 0.42
CA TRP A 17 -5.23 -3.22 0.71
C TRP A 17 -5.93 -1.96 1.23
N ARG A 18 -7.05 -1.60 0.62
CA ARG A 18 -7.92 -0.52 1.11
C ARG A 18 -9.08 -1.09 1.92
N PHE A 19 -9.32 -0.51 3.10
CA PHE A 19 -10.51 -0.75 3.90
C PHE A 19 -11.09 0.60 4.37
N TYR A 20 -12.30 0.93 3.90
CA TYR A 20 -12.91 2.26 4.07
C TYR A 20 -11.96 3.40 3.62
N SER A 21 -11.56 4.26 4.56
CA SER A 21 -10.67 5.40 4.34
C SER A 21 -9.22 5.07 4.74
N ASN A 22 -8.88 3.81 4.93
CA ASN A 22 -7.54 3.40 5.35
C ASN A 22 -6.89 2.53 4.28
N PHE A 23 -5.58 2.69 4.12
CA PHE A 23 -4.74 1.85 3.27
C PHE A 23 -3.73 1.09 4.13
N TYR A 24 -3.52 -0.17 3.79
CA TYR A 24 -2.64 -1.10 4.50
C TYR A 24 -1.62 -1.68 3.54
N ILE A 25 -0.36 -1.78 3.96
CA ILE A 25 0.62 -2.64 3.30
C ILE A 25 0.69 -3.94 4.09
N PHE A 26 0.40 -5.05 3.42
CA PHE A 26 0.39 -6.38 4.00
C PHE A 26 1.53 -7.21 3.40
N ASP A 27 2.33 -7.83 4.28
CA ASP A 27 3.38 -8.78 3.90
C ASP A 27 2.77 -10.18 3.80
N ILE A 28 2.72 -10.72 2.58
CA ILE A 28 2.15 -12.05 2.27
C ILE A 28 2.97 -13.15 2.95
N LYS A 29 4.31 -13.01 2.99
CA LYS A 29 5.20 -14.02 3.55
C LYS A 29 5.06 -14.09 5.06
N GLU A 30 5.04 -12.94 5.71
CA GLU A 30 4.96 -12.83 7.18
C GLU A 30 3.52 -12.81 7.71
N MET A 31 2.51 -12.78 6.83
CA MET A 31 1.08 -12.74 7.14
C MET A 31 0.69 -11.62 8.12
N LYS A 32 1.24 -10.41 7.92
CA LYS A 32 1.00 -9.27 8.82
C LYS A 32 0.91 -7.94 8.08
N ILE A 33 0.21 -6.98 8.69
CA ILE A 33 0.22 -5.57 8.29
C ILE A 33 1.56 -4.97 8.74
N VAL A 34 2.30 -4.37 7.81
CA VAL A 34 3.60 -3.72 8.09
C VAL A 34 3.54 -2.19 8.03
N GLN A 35 2.46 -1.64 7.47
CA GLN A 35 2.21 -0.21 7.44
C GLN A 35 0.72 0.07 7.31
N GLU A 36 0.25 1.09 8.03
CA GLU A 36 -1.11 1.63 7.94
C GLU A 36 -1.06 3.12 7.55
N PHE A 37 -2.02 3.55 6.73
CA PHE A 37 -2.23 4.92 6.32
C PHE A 37 -3.69 5.29 6.54
N GLU A 38 -3.94 6.07 7.59
CA GLU A 38 -5.29 6.46 8.00
C GLU A 38 -5.81 7.71 7.27
N GLU A 39 -7.14 7.81 7.17
CA GLU A 39 -7.89 8.99 6.69
C GLU A 39 -7.58 9.41 5.24
N ILE A 40 -7.39 8.44 4.36
CA ILE A 40 -7.17 8.65 2.93
C ILE A 40 -8.33 8.03 2.16
N SER A 41 -9.30 8.87 1.77
CA SER A 41 -10.50 8.43 1.03
C SER A 41 -10.21 8.02 -0.42
N SER A 42 -9.14 8.57 -1.01
CA SER A 42 -8.60 8.17 -2.31
C SER A 42 -7.10 8.39 -2.30
N MET A 43 -6.32 7.31 -2.48
CA MET A 43 -4.87 7.40 -2.53
C MET A 43 -4.39 6.99 -3.92
N PRO A 44 -4.17 7.94 -4.85
CA PRO A 44 -3.34 7.67 -6.00
C PRO A 44 -1.98 7.21 -5.48
N TYR A 45 -1.55 6.03 -5.91
CA TYR A 45 -0.24 5.49 -5.60
C TYR A 45 0.43 4.99 -6.87
N THR A 46 1.76 4.95 -6.85
CA THR A 46 2.56 4.29 -7.88
C THR A 46 3.69 3.52 -7.22
N VAL A 47 4.08 2.43 -7.86
CA VAL A 47 5.22 1.60 -7.46
C VAL A 47 6.43 2.01 -8.29
N SER A 48 7.63 2.01 -7.70
CA SER A 48 8.88 2.23 -8.43
C SER A 48 9.15 1.10 -9.43
N LYS A 49 9.93 1.37 -10.48
CA LYS A 49 10.25 0.36 -11.52
C LYS A 49 10.92 -0.90 -10.97
N ASP A 50 11.69 -0.76 -9.89
CA ASP A 50 12.37 -1.86 -9.19
C ASP A 50 11.49 -2.52 -8.11
N SER A 51 10.24 -2.08 -7.96
CA SER A 51 9.27 -2.59 -7.00
C SER A 51 9.70 -2.54 -5.53
N LYS A 52 10.64 -1.65 -5.20
CA LYS A 52 11.19 -1.45 -3.84
C LYS A 52 10.60 -0.26 -3.10
N LYS A 53 9.84 0.60 -3.77
CA LYS A 53 9.27 1.82 -3.18
C LYS A 53 7.85 2.04 -3.66
N VAL A 54 7.02 2.59 -2.80
CA VAL A 54 5.70 3.10 -3.15
C VAL A 54 5.62 4.57 -2.82
N ALA A 55 5.20 5.35 -3.81
CA ALA A 55 4.86 6.74 -3.63
C ALA A 55 3.34 6.87 -3.56
N PHE A 56 2.85 7.66 -2.62
CA PHE A 56 1.42 7.92 -2.46
C PHE A 56 1.17 9.38 -2.09
N ILE A 57 -0.02 9.87 -2.48
CA ILE A 57 -0.44 11.24 -2.25
C ILE A 57 -1.42 11.27 -1.07
N LYS A 58 -1.10 12.05 -0.03
CA LYS A 58 -2.02 12.38 1.06
C LYS A 58 -2.15 13.90 1.14
N GLY A 59 -3.35 14.41 0.83
CA GLY A 59 -3.57 15.85 0.63
C GLY A 59 -2.71 16.40 -0.50
N TYR A 60 -1.87 17.41 -0.21
CA TYR A 60 -0.95 18.03 -1.17
C TYR A 60 0.51 17.59 -1.01
N LYS A 61 0.74 16.47 -0.30
CA LYS A 61 2.09 15.95 -0.03
C LYS A 61 2.27 14.57 -0.64
N ILE A 62 3.48 14.33 -1.15
CA ILE A 62 3.93 13.03 -1.63
C ILE A 62 4.72 12.37 -0.51
N TYR A 63 4.36 11.13 -0.20
CA TYR A 63 5.06 10.28 0.75
C TYR A 63 5.66 9.09 0.02
N ILE A 64 6.84 8.65 0.44
CA ILE A 64 7.54 7.51 -0.13
C ILE A 64 7.79 6.50 0.98
N TYR A 65 7.35 5.27 0.77
CA TYR A 65 7.59 4.15 1.66
C TYR A 65 8.49 3.12 0.97
N ASN A 66 9.51 2.64 1.67
CA ASN A 66 10.39 1.58 1.17
C ASN A 66 9.77 0.22 1.47
N ILE A 67 9.47 -0.54 0.43
CA ILE A 67 9.04 -1.94 0.50
C ILE A 67 10.19 -2.79 -0.03
N VAL A 68 11.23 -2.88 0.78
CA VAL A 68 12.32 -3.81 0.49
C VAL A 68 11.84 -5.21 0.83
N GLU A 69 12.03 -6.16 -0.09
CA GLU A 69 11.98 -7.57 0.30
C GLU A 69 13.06 -7.74 1.37
N GLY A 70 12.63 -7.96 2.62
CA GLY A 70 13.55 -8.20 3.73
C GLY A 70 14.56 -9.28 3.38
N GLU A 71 15.78 -9.12 3.89
CA GLU A 71 17.00 -9.89 3.61
C GLU A 71 16.78 -11.40 3.34
#